data_AF-A0A9D9ZCB5-F1
#
_entry.id   AF-A0A9D9ZCB5-F1
#
_cell.length_a   1.000
_cell.length_b   1.000
_cell.length_c   1.000
_cell.angle_alpha   90.00
_cell.angle_beta   90.00
_cell.angle_gamma   90.00
#
_symmetry.space_group_name_H-M   'P 1'
#
loop_
_entity.id
_entity.type
_entity.pdbx_description
1 polymer ?
#
loop_
_entity_poly.entity_id
_entity_poly.type
_entity_poly.pdbx_seq_one_letter_code
_entity_poly.pdbx_strand_id
1 'polypeptide(L)'
;MKRLLVILLATVMALNVSAQKNKPVQKNKQSTVVTTKRKTVSSKRKTTVYSNASIRGLQGQRSKIQKKIKEQEQALRKNQTDVKQRLQTLITLNTQIGERQKNINGIQQDIHYIEGNIGILKAQLKTLEGQLADRKAKYIKSMRYMARHNTVQDKLMFIFSAKNLAQMYRRMRFVREYADYQKAQGEMVKTKQAQVTGKHVQLEHVKGQKSNLLYKGKKEKTALVGQQDEQKKVVESLKNQQQTIQKVIAEQRQKDAAMNAQIDRLVAQEVAKA
;
A
#
# COMPACT_ATOMS: atom_id res chain seq x y z
N MET A 1 -7.01 -50.14 7.11
CA MET A 1 -5.76 -49.52 6.60
C MET A 1 -5.11 -48.74 7.73
N LYS A 2 -3.78 -48.84 7.81
CA LYS A 2 -2.95 -48.71 9.00
C LYS A 2 -2.90 -47.27 9.56
N ARG A 3 -2.94 -47.18 10.90
CA ARG A 3 -2.62 -46.00 11.70
C ARG A 3 -1.10 -45.77 11.66
N LEU A 4 -0.68 -44.52 11.47
CA LEU A 4 0.70 -44.08 11.75
C LEU A 4 0.63 -42.94 12.76
N LEU A 5 1.31 -43.19 13.86
CA LEU A 5 1.47 -42.40 15.07
C LEU A 5 2.98 -42.05 15.11
N VAL A 6 3.33 -41.00 15.85
CA VAL A 6 4.63 -40.76 16.53
C VAL A 6 5.56 -39.66 15.98
N ILE A 7 5.50 -38.51 16.67
CA ILE A 7 6.56 -37.76 17.39
C ILE A 7 7.88 -37.40 16.68
N LEU A 8 8.16 -36.09 16.60
CA LEU A 8 9.52 -35.52 16.72
C LEU A 8 9.40 -34.05 17.19
N LEU A 9 9.35 -33.81 18.50
CA LEU A 9 10.45 -33.49 19.42
C LEU A 9 10.92 -32.02 19.32
N ALA A 10 10.43 -31.21 20.27
CA ALA A 10 11.03 -29.95 20.66
C ALA A 10 12.27 -30.23 21.52
N THR A 11 13.40 -29.57 21.26
CA THR A 11 14.44 -29.34 22.27
C THR A 11 15.32 -28.14 21.88
N VAL A 12 15.25 -27.16 22.79
CA VAL A 12 16.14 -26.05 23.10
C VAL A 12 17.63 -26.35 22.87
N MET A 13 18.36 -25.42 22.24
CA MET A 13 19.69 -25.02 22.72
C MET A 13 20.04 -23.61 22.23
N ALA A 14 20.04 -22.69 23.20
CA ALA A 14 20.74 -21.41 23.11
C ALA A 14 22.24 -21.66 23.27
N LEU A 15 23.06 -20.99 22.46
CA LEU A 15 24.48 -20.81 22.76
C LEU A 15 24.80 -19.31 22.74
N ASN A 16 24.82 -18.77 23.95
CA ASN A 16 25.64 -17.63 24.32
C ASN A 16 27.11 -18.01 24.15
N VAL A 17 27.91 -17.12 23.58
CA VAL A 17 29.34 -17.05 23.86
C VAL A 17 29.62 -15.67 24.44
N SER A 18 29.83 -15.68 25.75
CA SER A 18 30.40 -14.60 26.55
C SER A 18 31.60 -15.18 27.29
N ALA A 19 32.79 -14.58 27.13
CA ALA A 19 33.90 -14.59 28.10
C ALA A 19 34.96 -13.57 27.61
N GLN A 20 35.04 -12.37 28.19
CA GLN A 20 35.87 -11.96 29.36
C GLN A 20 37.38 -12.09 29.13
N LYS A 21 38.09 -10.97 28.93
CA LYS A 21 38.80 -10.11 29.93
C LYS A 21 40.32 -10.38 29.88
N ASN A 22 41.11 -9.33 29.63
CA ASN A 22 42.18 -8.88 30.54
C ASN A 22 42.88 -7.59 30.02
N LYS A 23 42.84 -6.54 30.85
CA LYS A 23 43.84 -5.47 31.02
C LYS A 23 44.54 -5.77 32.37
N PRO A 24 45.85 -5.52 32.57
CA PRO A 24 46.34 -4.19 33.00
C PRO A 24 47.65 -3.75 32.28
N VAL A 25 47.88 -2.47 31.90
CA VAL A 25 48.38 -1.28 32.64
C VAL A 25 49.86 -1.44 33.09
N GLN A 26 50.86 -0.77 32.48
CA GLN A 26 51.55 0.50 32.87
C GLN A 26 52.83 0.64 31.96
N LYS A 27 53.48 1.77 31.64
CA LYS A 27 53.50 3.17 32.13
C LYS A 27 54.36 4.06 31.19
N ASN A 28 54.00 5.35 31.12
CA ASN A 28 54.85 6.57 30.98
C ASN A 28 55.67 6.81 29.67
N LYS A 29 55.86 8.04 29.15
CA LYS A 29 55.73 9.41 29.68
C LYS A 29 55.65 10.42 28.50
N GLN A 30 54.82 11.45 28.68
CA GLN A 30 54.89 12.84 28.18
C GLN A 30 55.44 13.16 26.77
N SER A 31 54.62 13.84 25.94
CA SER A 31 54.86 15.24 25.52
C SER A 31 53.73 15.81 24.65
N THR A 32 53.11 16.89 25.16
CA THR A 32 52.71 18.14 24.46
C THR A 32 52.28 18.14 22.98
N VAL A 33 51.00 18.51 22.77
CA VAL A 33 50.44 19.47 21.79
C VAL A 33 51.00 19.44 20.36
N VAL A 34 50.18 19.04 19.37
CA VAL A 34 49.95 19.82 18.12
C VAL A 34 48.56 19.53 17.54
N THR A 35 47.65 20.48 17.68
CA THR A 35 46.48 20.63 16.82
C THR A 35 46.98 21.03 15.44
N THR A 36 46.84 20.19 14.42
CA THR A 36 47.15 20.55 13.04
C THR A 36 46.06 21.49 12.52
N LYS A 37 46.13 22.76 12.94
CA LYS A 37 45.52 23.88 12.23
C LYS A 37 46.08 23.84 10.82
N ARG A 38 45.25 23.48 9.84
CA ARG A 38 45.54 23.73 8.43
C ARG A 38 45.66 25.26 8.29
N LYS A 39 46.89 25.76 8.37
CA LYS A 39 47.27 27.13 8.01
C LYS A 39 46.75 27.34 6.59
N THR A 40 45.61 27.98 6.45
CA THR A 40 45.46 28.93 5.35
C THR A 40 46.61 29.90 5.56
N VAL A 41 47.59 29.86 4.65
CA VAL A 41 48.58 30.90 4.54
C VAL A 41 47.81 32.15 4.18
N SER A 42 47.33 32.83 5.21
CA SER A 42 47.10 34.26 5.22
C SER A 42 48.46 34.87 4.93
N SER A 43 48.82 34.90 3.65
CA SER A 43 49.77 35.86 3.14
C SER A 43 49.15 37.21 3.51
N LYS A 44 49.58 37.74 4.67
CA LYS A 44 49.55 39.16 4.96
C LYS A 44 50.37 39.82 3.86
N ARG A 45 49.77 40.01 2.68
CA ARG A 45 50.13 41.11 1.80
C ARG A 45 49.92 42.33 2.69
N LYS A 46 51.02 42.92 3.17
CA LYS A 46 51.04 44.27 3.70
C LYS A 46 50.36 45.12 2.61
N THR A 47 49.11 45.49 2.84
CA THR A 47 48.47 46.55 2.07
C THR A 47 49.14 47.83 2.52
N THR A 48 50.23 48.21 1.84
CA THR A 48 50.68 49.59 1.84
C THR A 48 49.49 50.44 1.43
N VAL A 49 49.05 51.33 2.32
CA VAL A 49 47.90 52.21 2.08
C VAL A 49 48.36 53.30 1.13
N TYR A 50 48.31 53.01 -0.18
CA TYR A 50 48.48 54.03 -1.21
C TYR A 50 47.17 54.80 -1.34
N SER A 51 47.21 56.07 -0.94
CA SER A 51 46.06 56.98 -0.98
C SER A 51 46.03 57.76 -2.29
N ASN A 52 45.46 57.15 -3.34
CA ASN A 52 45.07 57.84 -4.57
C ASN A 52 43.54 57.69 -4.77
N ALA A 53 42.87 58.69 -5.37
CA ALA A 53 41.41 58.72 -5.57
C ALA A 53 40.86 57.46 -6.27
N SER A 54 41.63 56.86 -7.18
CA SER A 54 41.29 55.61 -7.89
C SER A 54 41.23 54.38 -6.96
N ILE A 55 42.15 54.29 -5.99
CA ILE A 55 42.22 53.19 -5.02
C ILE A 55 41.06 53.27 -4.02
N ARG A 56 40.67 54.49 -3.61
CA ARG A 56 39.50 54.73 -2.75
C ARG A 56 38.17 54.36 -3.44
N GLY A 57 38.04 54.65 -4.73
CA GLY A 57 36.88 54.24 -5.55
C GLY A 57 36.73 52.71 -5.65
N LEU A 58 37.84 51.99 -5.83
CA LEU A 58 37.88 50.52 -5.86
C LEU A 58 37.58 49.90 -4.49
N GLN A 59 38.03 50.51 -3.39
CA GLN A 59 37.66 50.10 -2.03
C GLN A 59 36.16 50.23 -1.78
N GLY A 60 35.53 51.30 -2.26
CA GLY A 60 34.08 51.50 -2.21
C GLY A 60 33.30 50.45 -3.04
N GLN A 61 33.78 50.15 -4.26
CA GLN A 61 33.22 49.08 -5.09
C GLN A 61 33.37 47.69 -4.44
N ARG A 62 34.54 47.41 -3.85
CA ARG A 62 34.80 46.16 -3.12
C ARG A 62 33.86 46.00 -1.93
N SER A 63 33.61 47.06 -1.16
CA SER A 63 32.67 47.05 -0.04
C SER A 63 31.22 46.78 -0.49
N LYS A 64 30.76 47.44 -1.57
CA LYS A 64 29.44 47.20 -2.17
C LYS A 64 29.26 45.74 -2.62
N ILE A 65 30.30 45.16 -3.19
CA ILE A 65 30.28 43.76 -3.66
C ILE A 65 30.33 42.79 -2.48
N GLN A 66 31.12 43.07 -1.45
CA GLN A 66 31.12 42.27 -0.22
C GLN A 66 29.75 42.24 0.47
N LYS A 67 29.01 43.37 0.48
CA LYS A 67 27.61 43.41 0.92
C LYS A 67 26.72 42.48 0.07
N LYS A 68 26.81 42.58 -1.25
CA LYS A 68 26.06 41.70 -2.17
C LYS A 68 26.37 40.23 -1.98
N ILE A 69 27.64 39.86 -1.77
CA ILE A 69 28.05 38.48 -1.47
C ILE A 69 27.40 38.01 -0.17
N LYS A 70 27.42 38.83 0.88
CA LYS A 70 26.83 38.46 2.17
C LYS A 70 25.31 38.29 2.09
N GLU A 71 24.63 39.16 1.33
CA GLU A 71 23.19 39.03 1.05
C GLU A 71 22.88 37.75 0.27
N GLN A 72 23.68 37.43 -0.74
CA GLN A 72 23.53 36.21 -1.54
C GLN A 72 23.87 34.93 -0.75
N GLU A 73 24.89 34.95 0.12
CA GLU A 73 25.20 33.84 1.03
C GLU A 73 24.04 33.57 2.00
N GLN A 74 23.41 34.62 2.51
CA GLN A 74 22.20 34.49 3.33
C GLN A 74 21.05 33.90 2.52
N ALA A 75 20.83 34.36 1.28
CA ALA A 75 19.82 33.80 0.39
C ALA A 75 20.09 32.32 0.07
N LEU A 76 21.36 31.93 -0.10
CA LEU A 76 21.77 30.55 -0.33
C LEU A 76 21.50 29.67 0.90
N ARG A 77 21.80 30.15 2.11
CA ARG A 77 21.49 29.42 3.36
C ARG A 77 19.99 29.23 3.58
N LYS A 78 19.19 30.26 3.26
CA LYS A 78 17.72 30.15 3.29
C LYS A 78 17.22 29.09 2.31
N ASN A 79 17.74 29.11 1.07
CA ASN A 79 17.44 28.10 0.06
C ASN A 79 17.86 26.68 0.48
N GLN A 80 19.04 26.50 1.10
CA GLN A 80 19.47 25.18 1.60
C GLN A 80 18.48 24.61 2.63
N THR A 81 17.97 25.48 3.51
CA THR A 81 16.96 25.08 4.51
C THR A 81 15.63 24.72 3.85
N ASP A 82 15.17 25.52 2.88
CA ASP A 82 13.95 25.26 2.11
C ASP A 82 14.06 23.96 1.30
N VAL A 83 15.17 23.74 0.59
CA VAL A 83 15.45 22.48 -0.13
C VAL A 83 15.44 21.29 0.82
N LYS A 84 16.03 21.42 2.01
CA LYS A 84 16.01 20.35 3.03
C LYS A 84 14.58 20.05 3.50
N GLN A 85 13.77 21.07 3.75
CA GLN A 85 12.37 20.90 4.13
C GLN A 85 11.57 20.22 3.02
N ARG A 86 11.72 20.66 1.77
CA ARG A 86 11.06 20.06 0.60
C ARG A 86 11.50 18.62 0.35
N LEU A 87 12.78 18.31 0.54
CA LEU A 87 13.29 16.94 0.45
C LEU A 87 12.66 16.05 1.53
N GLN A 88 12.51 16.56 2.75
CA GLN A 88 11.82 15.85 3.81
C GLN A 88 10.36 15.59 3.46
N THR A 89 9.65 16.60 2.93
CA THR A 89 8.28 16.45 2.42
C THR A 89 8.21 15.41 1.31
N LEU A 90 9.17 15.38 0.39
CA LEU A 90 9.24 14.41 -0.70
C LEU A 90 9.43 12.97 -0.18
N ILE A 91 10.28 12.76 0.83
CA ILE A 91 10.48 11.45 1.46
C ILE A 91 9.18 10.97 2.12
N THR A 92 8.51 11.85 2.86
CA THR A 92 7.21 11.54 3.47
C THR A 92 6.17 11.20 2.41
N LEU A 93 6.09 11.98 1.34
CA LEU A 93 5.16 11.75 0.23
C LEU A 93 5.44 10.41 -0.48
N ASN A 94 6.70 10.06 -0.72
CA ASN A 94 7.08 8.77 -1.29
C ASN A 94 6.66 7.59 -0.39
N THR A 95 6.80 7.76 0.92
CA THR A 95 6.39 6.74 1.89
C THR A 95 4.87 6.54 1.83
N GLN A 96 4.11 7.64 1.84
CA GLN A 96 2.65 7.60 1.71
C GLN A 96 2.18 7.00 0.38
N ILE A 97 2.85 7.32 -0.73
CA ILE A 97 2.58 6.72 -2.05
C ILE A 97 2.80 5.20 -2.00
N GLY A 98 3.91 4.75 -1.38
CA GLY A 98 4.21 3.33 -1.20
C GLY A 98 3.16 2.61 -0.36
N GLU A 99 2.74 3.21 0.75
CA GLU A 99 1.67 2.68 1.61
C GLU A 99 0.33 2.59 0.88
N ARG A 100 -0.05 3.63 0.11
CA ARG A 100 -1.26 3.60 -0.72
C ARG A 100 -1.19 2.54 -1.80
N GLN A 101 -0.06 2.39 -2.48
CA GLN A 101 0.12 1.35 -3.49
C GLN A 101 -0.05 -0.04 -2.86
N LYS A 102 0.51 -0.25 -1.67
CA LYS A 102 0.32 -1.49 -0.91
C LYS A 102 -1.14 -1.71 -0.54
N ASN A 103 -1.85 -0.68 -0.08
CA ASN A 103 -3.29 -0.74 0.21
C ASN A 103 -4.11 -1.10 -1.04
N ILE A 104 -3.86 -0.45 -2.18
CA ILE A 104 -4.51 -0.75 -3.46
C ILE A 104 -4.27 -2.20 -3.87
N ASN A 105 -3.02 -2.68 -3.74
CA ASN A 105 -2.69 -4.07 -4.06
C ASN A 105 -3.43 -5.05 -3.12
N GLY A 106 -3.54 -4.72 -1.83
CA GLY A 106 -4.34 -5.50 -0.87
C GLY A 106 -5.81 -5.55 -1.24
N ILE A 107 -6.43 -4.40 -1.55
CA ILE A 107 -7.82 -4.32 -2.02
C ILE A 107 -8.02 -5.18 -3.29
N GLN A 108 -7.06 -5.17 -4.21
CA GLN A 108 -7.14 -5.93 -5.45
C GLN A 108 -7.03 -7.45 -5.19
N GLN A 109 -6.19 -7.88 -4.25
CA GLN A 109 -6.13 -9.27 -3.80
C GLN A 109 -7.44 -9.71 -3.15
N ASP A 110 -8.01 -8.88 -2.27
CA ASP A 110 -9.31 -9.16 -1.63
C ASP A 110 -10.43 -9.30 -2.67
N ILE A 111 -10.44 -8.45 -3.70
CA ILE A 111 -11.39 -8.55 -4.82
C ILE A 111 -11.22 -9.88 -5.56
N HIS A 112 -9.99 -10.29 -5.87
CA HIS A 112 -9.74 -11.57 -6.54
C HIS A 112 -10.19 -12.77 -5.70
N TYR A 113 -9.94 -12.75 -4.39
CA TYR A 113 -10.42 -13.77 -3.48
C TYR A 113 -11.96 -13.83 -3.44
N ILE A 114 -12.61 -12.67 -3.38
CA ILE A 114 -14.08 -12.56 -3.41
C ILE A 114 -14.64 -13.04 -4.75
N GLU A 115 -13.98 -12.77 -5.88
CA GLU A 115 -14.37 -13.30 -7.19
C GLU A 115 -14.32 -14.83 -7.24
N GLY A 116 -13.27 -15.43 -6.67
CA GLY A 116 -13.19 -16.88 -6.50
C GLY A 116 -14.36 -17.44 -5.68
N ASN A 117 -14.67 -16.81 -4.54
CA ASN A 117 -15.80 -17.19 -3.70
C ASN A 117 -17.16 -17.04 -4.41
N ILE A 118 -17.34 -15.98 -5.20
CA ILE A 118 -18.53 -15.79 -6.05
C ILE A 118 -18.64 -16.94 -7.06
N GLY A 119 -17.52 -17.36 -7.67
CA GLY A 119 -17.48 -18.49 -8.60
C GLY A 119 -17.95 -19.79 -7.93
N ILE A 120 -17.41 -20.10 -6.75
CA ILE A 120 -17.80 -21.28 -5.96
C ILE A 120 -19.28 -21.21 -5.59
N LEU A 121 -19.76 -20.07 -5.09
CA LEU A 121 -21.16 -19.89 -4.72
C LEU A 121 -22.09 -20.07 -5.93
N LYS A 122 -21.75 -19.52 -7.09
CA LYS A 122 -22.53 -19.71 -8.32
C LYS A 122 -22.60 -21.19 -8.74
N ALA A 123 -21.50 -21.92 -8.67
CA ALA A 123 -21.48 -23.35 -9.00
C ALA A 123 -22.34 -24.17 -8.02
N GLN A 124 -22.25 -23.87 -6.71
CA GLN A 124 -23.10 -24.47 -5.69
C GLN A 124 -24.59 -24.14 -5.92
N LEU A 125 -24.91 -22.90 -6.24
CA LEU A 125 -26.27 -22.43 -6.49
C LEU A 125 -26.87 -23.15 -7.70
N LYS A 126 -26.14 -23.23 -8.81
CA LYS A 126 -26.54 -23.99 -10.02
C LYS A 126 -26.84 -25.45 -9.69
N THR A 127 -26.02 -26.08 -8.86
CA THR A 127 -26.24 -27.47 -8.43
C THR A 127 -27.51 -27.61 -7.59
N LEU A 128 -27.71 -26.71 -6.62
CA LEU A 128 -28.89 -26.72 -5.76
C LEU A 128 -30.18 -26.42 -6.53
N GLU A 129 -30.14 -25.51 -7.50
CA GLU A 129 -31.25 -25.22 -8.42
C GLU A 129 -31.62 -26.43 -9.27
N GLY A 130 -30.63 -27.12 -9.83
CA GLY A 130 -30.87 -28.37 -10.57
C GLY A 130 -31.52 -29.44 -9.70
N GLN A 131 -31.01 -29.65 -8.48
CA GLN A 131 -31.62 -30.57 -7.51
C GLN A 131 -33.05 -30.16 -7.13
N LEU A 132 -33.28 -28.86 -6.93
CA LEU A 132 -34.60 -28.34 -6.61
C LEU A 132 -35.59 -28.52 -7.76
N ALA A 133 -35.16 -28.27 -8.99
CA ALA A 133 -35.97 -28.46 -10.19
C ALA A 133 -36.40 -29.93 -10.35
N ASP A 134 -35.46 -30.87 -10.18
CA ASP A 134 -35.77 -32.31 -10.22
C ASP A 134 -36.77 -32.71 -9.12
N ARG A 135 -36.57 -32.24 -7.88
CA ARG A 135 -37.49 -32.50 -6.76
C ARG A 135 -38.87 -31.90 -7.00
N LYS A 136 -38.94 -30.66 -7.50
CA LYS A 136 -40.20 -30.01 -7.88
C LYS A 136 -40.91 -30.79 -8.98
N ALA A 137 -40.19 -31.24 -10.02
CA ALA A 137 -40.77 -32.02 -11.10
C ALA A 137 -41.38 -33.34 -10.59
N LYS A 138 -40.65 -34.07 -9.73
CA LYS A 138 -41.14 -35.30 -9.08
C LYS A 138 -42.37 -35.04 -8.22
N TYR A 139 -42.33 -33.99 -7.41
CA TYR A 139 -43.46 -33.59 -6.57
C TYR A 139 -44.69 -33.19 -7.41
N ILE A 140 -44.53 -32.38 -8.46
CA ILE A 140 -45.61 -31.98 -9.37
C ILE A 140 -46.25 -33.19 -10.06
N LYS A 141 -45.42 -34.13 -10.55
CA LYS A 141 -45.93 -35.39 -11.16
C LYS A 141 -46.79 -36.16 -10.16
N SER A 142 -46.31 -36.25 -8.92
CA SER A 142 -47.01 -36.92 -7.83
C SER A 142 -48.32 -36.23 -7.44
N MET A 143 -48.30 -34.90 -7.33
CA MET A 143 -49.47 -34.07 -7.04
C MET A 143 -50.53 -34.16 -8.15
N ARG A 144 -50.11 -34.21 -9.42
CA ARG A 144 -51.02 -34.40 -10.55
C ARG A 144 -51.73 -35.75 -10.50
N TYR A 145 -51.00 -36.81 -10.15
CA TYR A 145 -51.61 -38.12 -9.93
C TYR A 145 -52.61 -38.09 -8.79
N MET A 146 -52.25 -37.46 -7.65
CA MET A 146 -53.18 -37.28 -6.54
C MET A 146 -54.43 -36.51 -6.94
N ALA A 147 -54.29 -35.39 -7.65
CA ALA A 147 -55.41 -34.55 -8.05
C ALA A 147 -56.45 -35.28 -8.94
N ARG A 148 -56.04 -36.38 -9.61
CA ARG A 148 -56.93 -37.22 -10.41
C ARG A 148 -57.60 -38.36 -9.61
N HIS A 149 -57.08 -38.68 -8.42
CA HIS A 149 -57.50 -39.80 -7.58
C HIS A 149 -57.57 -39.40 -6.10
N ASN A 150 -58.01 -38.17 -5.82
CA ASN A 150 -57.94 -37.52 -4.50
C ASN A 150 -59.21 -37.69 -3.66
N THR A 151 -60.33 -38.12 -4.25
CA THR A 151 -61.58 -38.21 -3.50
C THR A 151 -61.50 -39.30 -2.43
N VAL A 152 -62.23 -39.10 -1.33
CA VAL A 152 -62.37 -40.14 -0.29
C VAL A 152 -62.97 -41.40 -0.91
N GLN A 153 -63.89 -41.23 -1.86
CA GLN A 153 -64.50 -42.33 -2.61
C GLN A 153 -63.47 -43.14 -3.42
N ASP A 154 -62.55 -42.51 -4.17
CA ASP A 154 -61.52 -43.22 -4.95
C ASP A 154 -60.61 -44.06 -4.03
N LYS A 155 -60.24 -43.50 -2.88
CA LYS A 155 -59.40 -44.18 -1.89
C LYS A 155 -60.14 -45.36 -1.24
N LEU A 156 -61.42 -45.17 -0.89
CA LEU A 156 -62.26 -46.24 -0.35
C LEU A 156 -62.51 -47.32 -1.40
N MET A 157 -62.78 -46.96 -2.65
CA MET A 157 -62.95 -47.91 -3.76
C MET A 157 -61.67 -48.71 -4.03
N PHE A 158 -60.49 -48.09 -3.93
CA PHE A 158 -59.22 -48.80 -3.96
C PHE A 158 -59.08 -49.82 -2.82
N ILE A 159 -59.43 -49.45 -1.59
CA ILE A 159 -59.33 -50.35 -0.43
C ILE A 159 -60.35 -51.49 -0.52
N PHE A 160 -61.61 -51.18 -0.85
CA PHE A 160 -62.73 -52.13 -0.87
C PHE A 160 -62.78 -53.04 -2.10
N SER A 161 -62.10 -52.70 -3.20
CA SER A 161 -61.91 -53.60 -4.35
C SER A 161 -60.88 -54.72 -4.11
N ALA A 162 -60.58 -55.02 -2.85
CA ALA A 162 -59.69 -56.11 -2.45
C ALA A 162 -60.41 -57.47 -2.51
N LYS A 163 -59.70 -58.52 -2.92
CA LYS A 163 -60.21 -59.90 -3.02
C LYS A 163 -60.39 -60.58 -1.65
N ASN A 164 -59.71 -60.09 -0.62
CA ASN A 164 -59.78 -60.61 0.76
C ASN A 164 -59.27 -59.58 1.78
N LEU A 165 -59.50 -59.86 3.07
CA LEU A 165 -59.12 -58.99 4.20
C LEU A 165 -57.61 -58.70 4.27
N ALA A 166 -56.76 -59.70 3.98
CA ALA A 166 -55.31 -59.51 3.96
C ALA A 166 -54.86 -58.53 2.84
N GLN A 167 -55.50 -58.56 1.68
CA GLN A 167 -55.28 -57.57 0.62
C GLN A 167 -55.82 -56.19 1.00
N MET A 168 -57.00 -56.12 1.64
CA MET A 168 -57.58 -54.86 2.12
C MET A 168 -56.65 -54.15 3.11
N TYR A 169 -56.10 -54.89 4.09
CA TYR A 169 -55.13 -54.36 5.04
C TYR A 169 -53.88 -53.79 4.35
N ARG A 170 -53.29 -54.52 3.40
CA ARG A 170 -52.13 -54.04 2.62
C ARG A 170 -52.45 -52.75 1.84
N ARG A 171 -53.64 -52.66 1.22
CA ARG A 171 -54.07 -51.46 0.49
C ARG A 171 -54.30 -50.26 1.42
N MET A 172 -54.91 -50.48 2.59
CA MET A 172 -55.09 -49.44 3.60
C MET A 172 -53.73 -48.91 4.11
N ARG A 173 -52.79 -49.82 4.42
CA ARG A 173 -51.43 -49.46 4.82
C ARG A 173 -50.73 -48.64 3.73
N PHE A 174 -50.83 -49.08 2.47
CA PHE A 174 -50.28 -48.36 1.32
C PHE A 174 -50.84 -46.94 1.19
N VAL A 175 -52.16 -46.73 1.32
CA VAL A 175 -52.76 -45.39 1.23
C VAL A 175 -52.21 -44.46 2.33
N ARG A 176 -52.03 -44.98 3.55
CA ARG A 176 -51.42 -44.23 4.67
C ARG A 176 -49.96 -43.88 4.39
N GLU A 177 -49.13 -44.88 4.08
CA GLU A 177 -47.71 -44.71 3.77
C GLU A 177 -47.50 -43.76 2.58
N TYR A 178 -48.37 -43.84 1.57
CA TYR A 178 -48.33 -42.94 0.43
C TYR A 178 -48.59 -41.49 0.86
N ALA A 179 -49.60 -41.21 1.70
CA ALA A 179 -49.87 -39.86 2.20
C ALA A 179 -48.67 -39.29 2.99
N ASP A 180 -48.06 -40.10 3.85
CA ASP A 180 -46.87 -39.71 4.62
C ASP A 180 -45.69 -39.41 3.68
N TYR A 181 -45.49 -40.23 2.65
CA TYR A 181 -44.47 -40.01 1.63
C TYR A 181 -44.70 -38.69 0.86
N GLN A 182 -45.94 -38.35 0.50
CA GLN A 182 -46.25 -37.10 -0.20
C GLN A 182 -45.95 -35.87 0.66
N LYS A 183 -46.33 -35.93 1.93
CA LYS A 183 -46.01 -34.88 2.90
C LYS A 183 -44.49 -34.70 3.01
N ALA A 184 -43.75 -35.81 3.14
CA ALA A 184 -42.29 -35.77 3.19
C ALA A 184 -41.67 -35.19 1.91
N GLN A 185 -42.19 -35.52 0.71
CA GLN A 185 -41.72 -34.93 -0.55
C GLN A 185 -41.93 -33.40 -0.60
N GLY A 186 -43.08 -32.92 -0.16
CA GLY A 186 -43.37 -31.48 -0.09
C GLY A 186 -42.41 -30.75 0.85
N GLU A 187 -42.16 -31.31 2.04
CA GLU A 187 -41.17 -30.77 2.97
C GLU A 187 -39.75 -30.78 2.39
N MET A 188 -39.34 -31.84 1.69
CA MET A 188 -38.04 -31.88 1.02
C MET A 188 -37.89 -30.77 -0.04
N VAL A 189 -38.93 -30.49 -0.81
CA VAL A 189 -38.94 -29.36 -1.77
C VAL A 189 -38.80 -28.04 -1.04
N LYS A 190 -39.56 -27.84 0.04
CA LYS A 190 -39.54 -26.61 0.85
C LYS A 190 -38.16 -26.38 1.49
N THR A 191 -37.57 -27.40 2.11
CA THR A 191 -36.22 -27.33 2.69
C THR A 191 -35.18 -27.01 1.63
N LYS A 192 -35.24 -27.67 0.45
CA LYS A 192 -34.30 -27.39 -0.64
C LYS A 192 -34.49 -25.98 -1.21
N GLN A 193 -35.71 -25.49 -1.31
CA GLN A 193 -36.00 -24.11 -1.71
C GLN A 193 -35.38 -23.11 -0.72
N ALA A 194 -35.51 -23.34 0.59
CA ALA A 194 -34.89 -22.50 1.60
C ALA A 194 -33.35 -22.49 1.48
N GLN A 195 -32.73 -23.64 1.19
CA GLN A 195 -31.29 -23.73 0.92
C GLN A 195 -30.87 -22.88 -0.29
N VAL A 196 -31.61 -22.96 -1.40
CA VAL A 196 -31.35 -22.16 -2.61
C VAL A 196 -31.48 -20.66 -2.29
N THR A 197 -32.58 -20.25 -1.65
CA THR A 197 -32.81 -18.86 -1.28
C THR A 197 -31.71 -18.33 -0.35
N GLY A 198 -31.34 -19.10 0.67
CA GLY A 198 -30.24 -18.73 1.58
C GLY A 198 -28.91 -18.56 0.85
N LYS A 199 -28.59 -19.45 -0.09
CA LYS A 199 -27.39 -19.32 -0.93
C LYS A 199 -27.45 -18.11 -1.88
N HIS A 200 -28.63 -17.78 -2.39
CA HIS A 200 -28.81 -16.59 -3.22
C HIS A 200 -28.56 -15.30 -2.43
N VAL A 201 -29.06 -15.22 -1.19
CA VAL A 201 -28.79 -14.10 -0.28
C VAL A 201 -27.30 -13.98 0.04
N GLN A 202 -26.63 -15.10 0.33
CA GLN A 202 -25.18 -15.12 0.54
C GLN A 202 -24.42 -14.59 -0.69
N LEU A 203 -24.82 -15.00 -1.90
CA LEU A 203 -24.22 -14.53 -3.13
C LEU A 203 -24.39 -13.01 -3.32
N GLU A 204 -25.58 -12.48 -3.05
CA GLU A 204 -25.83 -11.04 -3.15
C GLU A 204 -25.04 -10.24 -2.10
N HIS A 205 -24.90 -10.75 -0.88
CA HIS A 205 -24.06 -10.13 0.14
C HIS A 205 -22.59 -10.04 -0.30
N VAL A 206 -22.04 -11.13 -0.84
CA VAL A 206 -20.65 -11.18 -1.32
C VAL A 206 -20.45 -10.26 -2.54
N LYS A 207 -21.43 -10.17 -3.45
CA LYS A 207 -21.40 -9.19 -4.54
C LYS A 207 -21.41 -7.74 -4.01
N GLY A 208 -22.22 -7.46 -2.98
CA GLY A 208 -22.23 -6.18 -2.30
C GLY A 208 -20.87 -5.81 -1.70
N GLN A 209 -20.23 -6.76 -1.01
CA GLN A 209 -18.86 -6.60 -0.48
C GLN A 209 -17.86 -6.28 -1.60
N LYS A 210 -17.92 -7.00 -2.73
CA LYS A 210 -17.09 -6.73 -3.91
C LYS A 210 -17.28 -5.29 -4.42
N SER A 211 -18.53 -4.84 -4.55
CA SER A 211 -18.85 -3.49 -5.02
C SER A 211 -18.24 -2.42 -4.12
N ASN A 212 -18.35 -2.61 -2.79
CA ASN A 212 -17.76 -1.71 -1.81
C ASN A 212 -16.23 -1.65 -1.93
N LEU A 213 -15.56 -2.78 -2.14
CA LEU A 213 -14.11 -2.81 -2.33
C LEU A 213 -13.68 -2.15 -3.64
N LEU A 214 -14.43 -2.34 -4.73
CA LEU A 214 -14.17 -1.66 -6.00
C LEU A 214 -14.26 -0.14 -5.85
N TYR A 215 -15.26 0.35 -5.12
CA TYR A 215 -15.40 1.77 -4.82
C TYR A 215 -14.21 2.30 -3.98
N LYS A 216 -13.83 1.58 -2.92
CA LYS A 216 -12.66 1.92 -2.09
C LYS A 216 -11.38 1.94 -2.93
N GLY A 217 -11.16 0.92 -3.76
CA GLY A 217 -9.99 0.82 -4.65
C GLY A 217 -9.92 1.97 -5.65
N LYS A 218 -11.07 2.38 -6.23
CA LYS A 218 -11.13 3.55 -7.12
C LYS A 218 -10.75 4.83 -6.39
N LYS A 219 -11.28 5.03 -5.17
CA LYS A 219 -10.97 6.21 -4.34
C LYS A 219 -9.48 6.29 -3.99
N GLU A 220 -8.88 5.19 -3.56
CA GLU A 220 -7.45 5.12 -3.26
C GLU A 220 -6.60 5.38 -4.51
N LYS A 221 -6.99 4.84 -5.67
CA LYS A 221 -6.29 5.08 -6.93
C LYS A 221 -6.33 6.54 -7.35
N THR A 222 -7.47 7.21 -7.21
CA THR A 222 -7.57 8.66 -7.48
C THR A 222 -6.68 9.46 -6.53
N ALA A 223 -6.67 9.12 -5.23
CA ALA A 223 -5.81 9.79 -4.25
C ALA A 223 -4.31 9.55 -4.53
N LEU A 224 -3.93 8.35 -4.97
CA LEU A 224 -2.57 8.01 -5.38
C LEU A 224 -2.10 8.86 -6.55
N VAL A 225 -2.94 9.03 -7.59
CA VAL A 225 -2.60 9.88 -8.75
C VAL A 225 -2.37 11.32 -8.30
N GLY A 226 -3.23 11.86 -7.43
CA GLY A 226 -3.04 13.20 -6.86
C GLY A 226 -1.70 13.34 -6.14
N GLN A 227 -1.34 12.38 -5.30
CA GLN A 227 -0.05 12.38 -4.60
C GLN A 227 1.16 12.24 -5.54
N GLN A 228 1.05 11.43 -6.59
CA GLN A 228 2.10 11.31 -7.61
C GLN A 228 2.29 12.63 -8.37
N ASP A 229 1.21 13.38 -8.62
CA ASP A 229 1.32 14.68 -9.28
C ASP A 229 1.90 15.75 -8.36
N GLU A 230 1.59 15.73 -7.07
CA GLU A 230 2.27 16.55 -6.06
C GLU A 230 3.76 16.23 -5.98
N GLN A 231 4.11 14.94 -5.99
CA GLN A 231 5.49 14.47 -5.97
C GLN A 231 6.27 15.01 -7.17
N LYS A 232 5.70 14.92 -8.39
CA LYS A 232 6.31 15.47 -9.60
C LYS A 232 6.54 16.98 -9.49
N LYS A 233 5.54 17.73 -9.01
CA LYS A 233 5.66 19.18 -8.82
C LYS A 233 6.79 19.55 -7.84
N VAL A 234 6.92 18.81 -6.74
CA VAL A 234 8.00 19.03 -5.75
C VAL A 234 9.37 18.73 -6.38
N VAL A 235 9.50 17.62 -7.11
CA VAL A 235 10.75 17.25 -7.79
C VAL A 235 11.15 18.28 -8.84
N GLU A 236 10.20 18.72 -9.66
CA GLU A 236 10.44 19.73 -10.70
C GLU A 236 10.83 21.08 -10.08
N SER A 237 10.16 21.48 -9.00
CA SER A 237 10.50 22.71 -8.27
C SER A 237 11.91 22.64 -7.68
N LEU A 238 12.30 21.51 -7.07
CA LEU A 238 13.64 21.28 -6.55
C LEU A 238 14.71 21.34 -7.66
N LYS A 239 14.44 20.75 -8.83
CA LYS A 239 15.34 20.78 -9.99
C LYS A 239 15.54 22.21 -10.51
N ASN A 240 14.46 22.98 -10.64
CA ASN A 240 14.51 24.37 -11.10
C ASN A 240 15.26 25.27 -10.11
N GLN A 241 15.05 25.04 -8.81
CA GLN A 241 15.75 25.75 -7.74
C GLN A 241 17.25 25.42 -7.74
N GLN A 242 17.62 24.14 -7.94
CA GLN A 242 19.03 23.73 -8.08
C GLN A 242 19.71 24.40 -9.29
N GLN A 243 19.07 24.42 -10.46
CA GLN A 243 19.62 25.05 -11.67
C GLN A 243 19.80 26.56 -11.48
N THR A 244 18.81 27.23 -10.89
CA THR A 244 18.89 28.67 -10.58
C THR A 244 20.05 28.96 -9.63
N ILE A 245 20.21 28.18 -8.57
CA ILE A 245 21.31 28.32 -7.61
C ILE A 245 22.67 28.11 -8.30
N GLN A 246 22.80 27.11 -9.17
CA GLN A 246 24.05 26.86 -9.92
C GLN A 246 24.40 28.04 -10.84
N LYS A 247 23.42 28.62 -11.54
CA LYS A 247 23.63 29.80 -12.38
C LYS A 247 24.10 31.01 -11.55
N VAL A 248 23.42 31.30 -10.44
CA VAL A 248 23.79 32.42 -9.56
C VAL A 248 25.20 32.25 -8.99
N ILE A 249 25.58 31.03 -8.56
CA ILE A 249 26.93 30.75 -8.06
C ILE A 249 27.98 30.91 -9.18
N ALA A 250 27.69 30.44 -10.39
CA ALA A 250 28.60 30.56 -11.52
C ALA A 250 28.83 32.02 -11.93
N GLU A 251 27.76 32.81 -12.07
CA GLU A 251 27.84 34.25 -12.34
C GLU A 251 28.62 35.00 -11.25
N GLN A 252 28.42 34.63 -9.98
CA GLN A 252 29.12 35.27 -8.88
C GLN A 252 30.62 34.97 -8.90
N ARG A 253 31.00 33.70 -9.14
CA ARG A 253 32.41 33.31 -9.30
C ARG A 253 33.09 34.06 -10.45
N GLN A 254 32.38 34.27 -11.56
CA GLN A 254 32.91 35.07 -12.67
C GLN A 254 33.11 36.54 -12.31
N LYS A 255 32.13 37.17 -11.64
CA LYS A 255 32.23 38.57 -11.20
C LYS A 255 33.36 38.75 -10.18
N ASP A 256 33.50 37.83 -9.24
CA ASP A 256 34.58 37.86 -8.25
C ASP A 256 35.96 37.65 -8.90
N ALA A 257 36.08 36.72 -9.85
CA ALA A 257 37.32 36.50 -10.60
C ALA A 257 37.72 37.70 -11.45
N ALA A 258 36.77 38.29 -12.20
CA ALA A 258 37.01 39.48 -13.02
C ALA A 258 37.46 40.68 -12.17
N MET A 259 36.83 40.88 -11.02
CA MET A 259 37.18 41.99 -10.13
C MET A 259 38.54 41.77 -9.45
N ASN A 260 38.84 40.56 -8.98
CA ASN A 260 40.17 40.26 -8.43
C ASN A 260 41.26 40.50 -9.47
N ALA A 261 41.04 40.08 -10.73
CA ALA A 261 41.98 40.36 -11.82
C ALA A 261 42.16 41.86 -12.10
N GLN A 262 41.09 42.65 -11.99
CA GLN A 262 41.15 44.10 -12.19
C GLN A 262 41.89 44.80 -11.04
N ILE A 263 41.67 44.36 -9.79
CA ILE A 263 42.42 44.82 -8.62
C ILE A 263 43.90 44.47 -8.78
N ASP A 264 44.23 43.23 -9.14
CA ASP A 264 45.62 42.80 -9.31
C ASP A 264 46.33 43.60 -10.42
N ARG A 265 45.65 43.91 -11.54
CA ARG A 265 46.19 44.79 -12.60
C ARG A 265 46.51 46.19 -12.08
N LEU A 266 45.59 46.80 -11.34
CA LEU A 266 45.75 48.17 -10.86
C LEU A 266 46.83 48.25 -9.76
N VAL A 267 46.91 47.24 -8.89
CA VAL A 267 48.01 47.11 -7.92
C VAL A 267 49.36 46.97 -8.64
N ALA A 268 49.44 46.15 -9.69
CA ALA A 268 50.68 45.98 -10.46
C ALA A 268 51.12 47.28 -11.15
N GLN A 269 50.18 48.05 -11.72
CA GLN A 269 50.47 49.35 -12.32
C GLN A 269 50.96 50.39 -11.30
N GLU A 270 50.36 50.40 -10.10
CA GLU A 270 50.77 51.32 -9.05
C GLU A 270 52.15 50.97 -8.46
N VAL A 271 52.47 49.67 -8.37
CA VAL A 271 53.80 49.20 -7.94
C VAL A 271 54.88 49.50 -8.99
N ALA A 272 54.55 49.47 -10.29
CA ALA A 272 55.51 49.78 -11.36
C ALA A 272 55.77 51.28 -11.56
N LYS A 273 54.92 52.15 -11.01
CA LYS A 273 55.09 53.61 -11.03
C LYS A 273 55.82 54.15 -9.79
N ALA A 274 56.00 53.33 -8.75
CA ALA A 274 56.70 53.65 -7.51
C ALA A 274 58.15 53.18 -7.57
#